data_AF-I2GV48-F1
#
_entry.id   AF-I2GV48-F1
#
_cell.length_a   1.000
_cell.length_b   1.000
_cell.length_c   1.000
_cell.angle_alpha   90.00
_cell.angle_beta   90.00
_cell.angle_gamma   90.00
#
_symmetry.space_group_name_H-M   'P 1'
#
loop_
_entity.id
_entity.type
_entity.pdbx_description
1 polymer ?
#
loop_
_entity_poly.entity_id
_entity_poly.type
_entity_poly.pdbx_seq_one_letter_code
_entity_poly.pdbx_strand_id
1 'polypeptide(L)'
;MDQIASFTELFDQVWLQVDSDNKDFIYASELPQFLSLLNDKITRDTGIPKRDILDPSSDMKLQGFIKEQQYFKILKNSMIRTIMNITGIDLQSQLIDLYPSYFTIVDTIPMPTVSPIRLGKPYSPSLPKSVESKNLKTLQYENNSLILEIEEKNHMIRQLKDSLIELEGKYTYLENELKYYKNNTHSKFNQLHSEVDNEEKDFLLLELKKILQEQNVLIEKAKKNNKSRLKSQTLPSLSKLQQQRNFNDICFSCKDFFGYYLSQENFLNYILPITILILLICFYKFLNCLSLSGNVENESIINHIEVDSSPIKRLFNYLFIKEKVRDSEMFEDNSSKLAYDRLIGIID
;
A
#
# COMPACT_ATOMS: atom_id res chain seq x y z
N MET A 1 41.22 8.29 -11.31
CA MET A 1 40.31 9.39 -10.97
C MET A 1 39.05 8.71 -10.52
N ASP A 2 38.95 8.56 -9.21
CA ASP A 2 37.98 7.66 -8.60
C ASP A 2 36.59 8.27 -8.70
N GLN A 3 35.62 7.42 -9.04
CA GLN A 3 34.24 7.81 -9.27
C GLN A 3 33.67 8.42 -7.98
N ILE A 4 33.03 9.57 -8.11
CA ILE A 4 32.22 10.12 -7.02
C ILE A 4 31.03 9.19 -6.83
N ALA A 5 31.02 8.50 -5.70
CA ALA A 5 29.91 7.64 -5.32
C ALA A 5 28.71 8.51 -4.94
N SER A 6 27.53 8.17 -5.48
CA SER A 6 26.29 8.79 -5.03
C SER A 6 26.06 8.50 -3.54
N PHE A 7 25.30 9.35 -2.84
CA PHE A 7 24.94 9.09 -1.43
C PHE A 7 24.29 7.72 -1.25
N THR A 8 23.43 7.32 -2.18
CA THR A 8 22.79 5.99 -2.18
C THR A 8 23.82 4.87 -2.26
N GLU A 9 24.81 4.99 -3.13
CA GLU A 9 25.86 3.99 -3.30
C GLU A 9 26.77 3.90 -2.06
N LEU A 10 27.17 5.05 -1.49
CA LEU A 10 27.90 5.09 -0.23
C LEU A 10 27.09 4.42 0.89
N PHE A 11 25.80 4.74 0.98
CA PHE A 11 24.90 4.16 1.97
C PHE A 11 24.79 2.65 1.81
N ASP A 12 24.59 2.15 0.59
CA ASP A 12 24.50 0.72 0.28
C ASP A 12 25.79 -0.04 0.64
N GLN A 13 26.95 0.53 0.32
CA GLN A 13 28.25 -0.08 0.65
C GLN A 13 28.48 -0.18 2.16
N VAL A 14 28.06 0.82 2.92
CA VAL A 14 28.17 0.82 4.39
C VAL A 14 27.11 -0.09 5.01
N TRP A 15 25.91 -0.12 4.44
CA TRP A 15 24.83 -0.99 4.89
C TRP A 15 25.23 -2.46 4.87
N LEU A 16 25.82 -2.92 3.76
CA LEU A 16 26.29 -4.31 3.61
C LEU A 16 27.35 -4.72 4.65
N GLN A 17 28.04 -3.77 5.28
CA GLN A 17 29.02 -4.06 6.33
C GLN A 17 28.37 -4.23 7.70
N VAL A 18 27.23 -3.57 7.95
CA VAL A 18 26.50 -3.70 9.22
C VAL A 18 25.53 -4.88 9.15
N ASP A 19 24.85 -5.05 8.01
CA ASP A 19 23.92 -6.14 7.77
C ASP A 19 24.62 -7.31 7.04
N SER A 20 25.58 -7.94 7.70
CA SER A 20 26.38 -9.04 7.12
C SER A 20 25.54 -10.25 6.70
N ASP A 21 24.35 -10.40 7.27
CA ASP A 21 23.46 -11.53 7.09
C ASP A 21 22.36 -11.25 6.05
N ASN A 22 22.37 -10.08 5.39
CA ASN A 22 21.32 -9.63 4.44
C ASN A 22 19.90 -9.77 5.01
N LYS A 23 19.69 -9.28 6.24
CA LYS A 23 18.38 -9.31 6.91
C LYS A 23 17.47 -8.16 6.45
N ASP A 24 18.01 -7.17 5.74
CA ASP A 24 17.36 -5.91 5.35
C ASP A 24 16.93 -5.03 6.53
N PHE A 25 17.45 -5.34 7.74
CA PHE A 25 17.26 -4.54 8.94
C PHE A 25 18.46 -4.64 9.87
N ILE A 26 18.67 -3.58 10.64
CA ILE A 26 19.61 -3.55 11.76
C ILE A 26 18.87 -3.21 13.05
N TYR A 27 19.47 -3.50 14.19
CA TYR A 27 18.95 -3.05 15.48
C TYR A 27 19.41 -1.64 15.79
N ALA A 28 18.63 -0.90 16.59
CA ALA A 28 19.00 0.46 17.01
C ALA A 28 20.38 0.50 17.69
N SER A 29 20.76 -0.53 18.44
CA SER A 29 22.10 -0.67 19.04
C SER A 29 23.25 -0.64 18.03
N GLU A 30 22.98 -0.93 16.75
CA GLU A 30 23.98 -0.99 15.68
C GLU A 30 24.12 0.35 14.93
N LEU A 31 23.25 1.34 15.21
CA LEU A 31 23.33 2.69 14.60
C LEU A 31 24.69 3.39 14.81
N PRO A 32 25.32 3.36 16.01
CA PRO A 32 26.61 4.02 16.21
C PRO A 32 27.71 3.40 15.34
N GLN A 33 27.66 2.07 15.16
CA GLN A 33 28.59 1.36 14.29
C GLN A 33 28.39 1.78 12.84
N PHE A 34 27.13 1.84 12.37
CA PHE A 34 26.81 2.33 11.03
C PHE A 34 27.38 3.74 10.78
N LEU A 35 27.15 4.67 11.71
CA LEU A 35 27.63 6.05 11.58
C LEU A 35 29.17 6.12 11.59
N SER A 36 29.84 5.30 12.42
CA SER A 36 31.31 5.24 12.38
C SER A 36 31.82 4.72 11.05
N LEU A 37 31.24 3.63 10.53
CA LEU A 37 31.66 3.05 9.25
C LEU A 37 31.44 4.00 8.08
N LEU A 38 30.32 4.73 8.10
CA LEU A 38 30.02 5.78 7.12
C LEU A 38 31.12 6.86 7.11
N ASN A 39 31.50 7.32 8.29
CA ASN A 39 32.54 8.32 8.46
C ASN A 39 33.92 7.81 8.03
N ASP A 40 34.24 6.57 8.42
CA ASP A 40 35.52 5.90 8.09
C ASP A 40 35.64 5.67 6.58
N LYS A 41 34.52 5.35 5.91
CA LYS A 41 34.47 5.19 4.45
C LYS A 41 34.73 6.52 3.73
N ILE A 42 34.05 7.60 4.13
CA ILE A 42 34.28 8.94 3.55
C ILE A 42 35.72 9.40 3.80
N THR A 43 36.23 9.23 5.02
CA THR A 43 37.61 9.58 5.41
C THR A 43 38.62 8.83 4.54
N ARG A 44 38.40 7.53 4.29
CA ARG A 44 39.27 6.69 3.45
C ARG A 44 39.25 7.12 1.98
N ASP A 45 38.06 7.40 1.45
CA ASP A 45 37.89 7.71 0.04
C ASP A 45 38.34 9.14 -0.32
N THR A 46 38.26 10.08 0.64
CA THR A 46 38.64 11.49 0.42
C THR A 46 40.02 11.86 0.99
N GLY A 47 40.54 11.11 1.96
CA GLY A 47 41.68 11.52 2.78
C GLY A 47 41.38 12.69 3.75
N ILE A 48 40.13 13.15 3.83
CA ILE A 48 39.71 14.21 4.76
C ILE A 48 39.66 13.62 6.17
N PRO A 49 40.18 14.31 7.20
CA PRO A 49 40.12 13.83 8.58
C PRO A 49 38.69 13.55 9.04
N LYS A 50 38.53 12.50 9.85
CA LYS A 50 37.26 12.10 10.46
C LYS A 50 36.61 13.28 11.19
N ARG A 51 35.35 13.58 10.87
CA ARG A 51 34.52 14.60 11.54
C ARG A 51 33.28 13.97 12.13
N ASP A 52 32.83 14.43 13.28
CA ASP A 52 31.59 13.94 13.85
C ASP A 52 30.41 14.27 12.93
N ILE A 53 29.68 13.24 12.48
CA ILE A 53 28.56 13.38 11.56
C ILE A 53 27.40 14.11 12.25
N LEU A 54 27.19 13.79 13.53
CA LEU A 54 26.14 14.38 14.36
C LEU A 54 26.75 15.45 15.27
N ASP A 55 26.03 16.55 15.46
CA ASP A 55 26.37 17.51 16.50
C ASP A 55 26.11 16.89 17.90
N PRO A 56 26.71 17.43 18.98
CA PRO A 56 26.59 16.85 20.32
C PRO A 56 25.15 16.70 20.82
N SER A 57 24.23 17.60 20.46
CA SER A 57 22.83 17.52 20.87
C SER A 57 22.12 16.36 20.17
N SER A 58 22.36 16.22 18.87
CA SER A 58 21.81 15.13 18.05
C SER A 58 22.38 13.77 18.45
N ASP A 59 23.67 13.71 18.78
CA ASP A 59 24.28 12.49 19.32
C ASP A 59 23.65 12.10 20.66
N MET A 60 23.43 13.04 21.59
CA MET A 60 22.73 12.75 22.85
C MET A 60 21.31 12.20 22.65
N LYS A 61 20.54 12.75 21.70
CA LYS A 61 19.20 12.22 21.36
C LYS A 61 19.28 10.80 20.82
N LEU A 62 20.25 10.54 19.94
CA LEU A 62 20.48 9.21 19.38
C LEU A 62 20.83 8.20 20.48
N GLN A 63 21.76 8.55 21.37
CA GLN A 63 22.13 7.69 22.50
C GLN A 63 20.94 7.42 23.45
N GLY A 64 20.11 8.44 23.70
CA GLY A 64 18.88 8.29 24.47
C GLY A 64 17.93 7.28 23.83
N PHE A 65 17.66 7.44 22.53
CA PHE A 65 16.84 6.51 21.76
C PHE A 65 17.40 5.09 21.79
N ILE A 66 18.70 4.90 21.57
CA ILE A 66 19.34 3.57 21.57
C ILE A 66 19.20 2.90 22.95
N LYS A 67 19.40 3.66 24.03
CA LYS A 67 19.28 3.14 25.40
C LYS A 67 17.85 2.67 25.71
N GLU A 68 16.85 3.39 25.23
CA GLU A 68 15.44 3.05 25.44
C GLU A 68 14.95 1.94 24.49
N GLN A 69 15.48 1.89 23.27
CA GLN A 69 14.95 1.11 22.16
C GLN A 69 16.01 0.20 21.51
N GLN A 70 16.91 -0.38 22.29
CA GLN A 70 18.06 -1.16 21.77
C GLN A 70 17.68 -2.27 20.75
N TYR A 71 16.51 -2.91 20.91
CA TYR A 71 16.03 -3.98 20.03
C TYR A 71 15.06 -3.51 18.93
N PHE A 72 14.88 -2.20 18.78
CA PHE A 72 14.04 -1.65 17.73
C PHE A 72 14.68 -1.93 16.37
N LYS A 73 13.92 -2.56 15.47
CA LYS A 73 14.37 -2.92 14.12
C LYS A 73 14.23 -1.73 13.20
N ILE A 74 15.31 -1.40 12.50
CA ILE A 74 15.38 -0.32 11.53
C ILE A 74 15.61 -0.93 10.16
N LEU A 75 14.63 -0.78 9.27
CA LEU A 75 14.70 -1.29 7.91
C LEU A 75 15.65 -0.42 7.07
N LYS A 76 16.34 -1.03 6.10
CA LYS A 76 17.24 -0.34 5.17
C LYS A 76 16.61 0.92 4.56
N ASN A 77 15.41 0.77 4.00
CA ASN A 77 14.69 1.83 3.30
C ASN A 77 14.15 2.93 4.24
N SER A 78 14.06 2.67 5.55
CA SER A 78 13.59 3.65 6.53
C SER A 78 14.71 4.30 7.34
N MET A 79 15.93 3.77 7.29
CA MET A 79 17.08 4.18 8.11
C MET A 79 17.29 5.70 8.15
N ILE A 80 17.36 6.35 6.98
CA ILE A 80 17.60 7.80 6.87
C ILE A 80 16.48 8.57 7.57
N ARG A 81 15.22 8.18 7.33
CA ARG A 81 14.05 8.78 7.97
C ARG A 81 14.06 8.55 9.48
N THR A 82 14.45 7.37 9.94
CA THR A 82 14.57 7.06 11.37
C THR A 82 15.61 7.94 12.05
N ILE A 83 16.81 8.08 11.46
CA ILE A 83 17.86 8.97 11.98
C ILE A 83 17.37 10.42 12.02
N MET A 84 16.72 10.89 10.95
CA MET A 84 16.15 12.24 10.87
C MET A 84 15.09 12.48 11.94
N ASN A 85 14.19 11.51 12.19
CA ASN A 85 13.15 11.64 13.20
C ASN A 85 13.71 11.67 14.62
N ILE A 86 14.81 10.95 14.89
CA ILE A 86 15.44 10.91 16.22
C ILE A 86 16.26 12.19 16.47
N THR A 87 17.10 12.56 15.50
CA THR A 87 18.10 13.62 15.67
C THR A 87 17.55 15.00 15.30
N GLY A 88 16.66 15.05 14.31
CA GLY A 88 16.24 16.26 13.60
C GLY A 88 17.15 16.63 12.42
N ILE A 89 18.15 15.81 12.11
CA ILE A 89 19.13 16.06 11.05
C ILE A 89 18.79 15.24 9.82
N ASP A 90 18.71 15.89 8.66
CA ASP A 90 18.77 15.19 7.38
C ASP A 90 20.22 14.74 7.13
N LEU A 91 20.47 13.44 7.28
CA LEU A 91 21.79 12.84 7.17
C LEU A 91 22.44 13.13 5.81
N GLN A 92 21.67 13.16 4.73
CA GLN A 92 22.20 13.43 3.40
C GLN A 92 22.72 14.87 3.30
N SER A 93 21.91 15.85 3.70
CA SER A 93 22.29 17.26 3.73
C SER A 93 23.51 17.50 4.63
N GLN A 94 23.52 16.89 5.82
CA GLN A 94 24.64 17.02 6.77
C GLN A 94 25.96 16.48 6.20
N LEU A 95 25.94 15.35 5.50
CA LEU A 95 27.15 14.81 4.88
C LEU A 95 27.65 15.65 3.71
N ILE A 96 26.73 16.24 2.93
CA ILE A 96 27.08 17.17 1.85
C ILE A 96 27.78 18.40 2.43
N ASP A 97 27.26 18.95 3.53
CA ASP A 97 27.86 20.11 4.19
C ASP A 97 29.22 19.81 4.82
N LEU A 98 29.37 18.62 5.42
CA LEU A 98 30.63 18.19 6.04
C LEU A 98 31.70 17.81 5.01
N TYR A 99 31.29 17.25 3.87
CA TYR A 99 32.17 16.68 2.85
C TYR A 99 31.76 17.11 1.43
N PRO A 100 31.74 18.41 1.12
CA PRO A 100 31.22 18.91 -0.16
C PRO A 100 31.99 18.31 -1.35
N SER A 101 33.32 18.21 -1.24
CA SER A 101 34.18 17.64 -2.29
C SER A 101 33.89 16.18 -2.63
N TYR A 102 33.26 15.42 -1.72
CA TYR A 102 32.90 14.03 -1.96
C TYR A 102 31.61 13.91 -2.76
N PHE A 103 30.65 14.83 -2.58
CA PHE A 103 29.34 14.79 -3.23
C PHE A 103 29.22 15.72 -4.44
N THR A 104 30.21 16.56 -4.71
CA THR A 104 30.23 17.52 -5.84
C THR A 104 30.52 16.89 -7.21
N ILE A 105 29.75 15.91 -7.69
CA ILE A 105 29.60 15.68 -9.14
C ILE A 105 28.20 15.12 -9.39
N VAL A 106 27.27 15.98 -9.85
CA VAL A 106 26.50 15.86 -11.10
C VAL A 106 25.87 17.24 -11.31
N ASP A 107 26.42 18.08 -12.19
CA ASP A 107 25.70 19.14 -12.95
C ASP A 107 26.63 20.17 -13.59
N THR A 108 27.93 20.16 -13.27
CA THR A 108 28.88 20.84 -14.16
C THR A 108 29.06 20.00 -15.40
N ILE A 109 28.18 20.20 -16.39
CA ILE A 109 28.46 19.92 -17.79
C ILE A 109 29.90 20.37 -18.02
N PRO A 110 30.83 19.50 -18.44
CA PRO A 110 32.17 19.95 -18.76
C PRO A 110 32.02 20.96 -19.89
N MET A 111 32.21 22.25 -19.58
CA MET A 111 32.44 23.23 -20.63
C MET A 111 33.59 22.65 -21.47
N PRO A 112 33.40 22.46 -22.78
CA PRO A 112 34.47 21.95 -23.61
C PRO A 112 35.64 22.88 -23.42
N THR A 113 36.74 22.35 -22.89
CA THR A 113 38.04 23.02 -22.85
C THR A 113 38.38 23.39 -24.28
N VAL A 114 38.08 24.64 -24.64
CA VAL A 114 38.52 25.24 -25.89
C VAL A 114 40.03 25.27 -25.79
N SER A 115 40.65 24.30 -26.47
CA SER A 115 42.09 24.30 -26.71
C SER A 115 42.47 25.69 -27.25
N PRO A 116 43.57 26.32 -26.81
CA PRO A 116 43.99 27.58 -27.39
C PRO A 116 44.36 27.32 -28.86
N ILE A 117 43.42 27.63 -29.76
CA ILE A 117 43.63 27.60 -31.19
C ILE A 117 44.72 28.64 -31.47
N ARG A 118 45.90 28.14 -31.85
CA ARG A 118 47.00 28.98 -32.34
C ARG A 118 46.46 29.83 -33.49
N LEU A 119 46.61 31.15 -33.36
CA LEU A 119 46.33 32.13 -34.41
C LEU A 119 47.00 31.73 -35.73
N GLY A 120 46.20 31.18 -36.63
CA GLY A 120 46.49 31.06 -38.05
C GLY A 120 45.46 31.86 -38.84
N LYS A 121 45.91 33.02 -39.33
CA LYS A 121 45.41 33.90 -40.42
C LYS A 121 43.89 33.90 -40.76
N PRO A 122 43.29 35.10 -40.92
CA PRO A 122 41.87 35.22 -41.22
C PRO A 122 41.60 34.84 -42.68
N TYR A 123 40.87 33.77 -42.92
CA TYR A 123 40.09 33.58 -44.14
C TYR A 123 38.63 33.52 -43.76
N SER A 124 37.94 34.60 -44.12
CA SER A 124 36.49 34.75 -43.99
C SER A 124 35.81 34.06 -45.18
N PRO A 125 34.95 33.06 -44.93
CA PRO A 125 33.73 32.92 -45.68
C PRO A 125 32.58 33.23 -44.73
N SER A 126 31.84 34.29 -45.05
CA SER A 126 30.60 34.65 -44.40
C SER A 126 29.61 33.48 -44.45
N LEU A 127 29.48 32.76 -43.32
CA LEU A 127 28.40 31.80 -43.11
C LEU A 127 27.06 32.55 -42.99
N PRO A 128 25.96 32.01 -43.54
CA PRO A 128 24.68 32.69 -43.55
C PRO A 128 24.04 32.65 -42.14
N LYS A 129 24.08 33.80 -41.44
CA LYS A 129 23.49 34.07 -40.10
C LYS A 129 21.97 33.82 -39.97
N SER A 130 21.29 33.25 -40.98
CA SER A 130 19.84 33.14 -41.01
C SER A 130 19.27 31.76 -40.63
N VAL A 131 20.11 30.72 -40.51
CA VAL A 131 19.66 29.36 -40.15
C VAL A 131 19.81 29.13 -38.63
N GLU A 132 20.89 29.63 -38.03
CA GLU A 132 21.14 29.52 -36.58
C GLU A 132 20.04 30.20 -35.75
N SER A 133 19.53 31.36 -36.21
CA SER A 133 18.50 32.10 -35.46
C SER A 133 17.12 31.45 -35.47
N LYS A 134 16.81 30.59 -36.45
CA LYS A 134 15.55 29.84 -36.47
C LYS A 134 15.60 28.64 -35.53
N ASN A 135 16.69 27.88 -35.54
CA ASN A 135 16.87 26.73 -34.64
C ASN A 135 16.91 27.17 -33.16
N LEU A 136 17.48 28.35 -32.87
CA LEU A 136 17.54 28.88 -31.51
C LEU A 136 16.14 29.21 -30.95
N LYS A 137 15.23 29.73 -31.79
CA LYS A 137 13.85 30.02 -31.38
C LYS A 137 13.04 28.74 -31.12
N THR A 138 13.23 27.71 -31.95
CA THR A 138 12.56 26.41 -31.76
C THR A 138 13.02 25.74 -30.47
N LEU A 139 14.34 25.70 -30.22
CA LEU A 139 14.89 25.16 -28.97
C LEU A 139 14.45 25.96 -27.74
N GLN A 140 14.34 27.28 -27.86
CA GLN A 140 13.86 28.12 -26.76
C GLN A 140 12.38 27.85 -26.45
N TYR A 141 11.56 27.58 -27.47
CA TYR A 141 10.16 27.18 -27.27
C TYR A 141 10.04 25.80 -26.63
N GLU A 142 10.80 24.81 -27.10
CA GLU A 142 10.85 23.46 -26.50
C GLU A 142 11.30 23.52 -25.04
N ASN A 143 12.35 24.30 -24.74
CA ASN A 143 12.84 24.45 -23.37
C ASN A 143 11.78 25.10 -22.46
N ASN A 144 11.09 26.15 -22.92
CA ASN A 144 10.00 26.75 -22.17
C ASN A 144 8.82 25.77 -21.95
N SER A 145 8.53 24.91 -22.94
CA SER A 145 7.51 23.88 -22.81
C SER A 145 7.89 22.84 -21.75
N LEU A 146 9.15 22.40 -21.73
CA LEU A 146 9.66 21.45 -20.74
C LEU A 146 9.67 22.07 -19.33
N ILE A 147 9.99 23.36 -19.21
CA ILE A 147 9.92 24.08 -17.92
C ILE A 147 8.49 24.06 -17.38
N LEU A 148 7.48 24.35 -18.21
CA LEU A 148 6.08 24.30 -17.80
C LEU A 148 5.64 22.89 -17.38
N GLU A 149 6.07 21.86 -18.11
CA GLU A 149 5.79 20.47 -17.74
C GLU A 149 6.45 20.10 -16.40
N ILE A 150 7.70 20.52 -16.16
CA ILE A 150 8.39 20.32 -14.89
C ILE A 150 7.64 21.02 -13.74
N GLU A 151 7.16 22.24 -13.96
CA GLU A 151 6.36 22.96 -12.97
C GLU A 151 5.05 22.25 -12.64
N GLU A 152 4.34 21.73 -13.64
CA GLU A 152 3.11 20.95 -13.48
C GLU A 152 3.37 19.65 -12.70
N LYS A 153 4.41 18.90 -13.07
CA LYS A 153 4.81 17.67 -12.35
C LYS A 153 5.21 17.97 -10.92
N ASN A 154 5.94 19.06 -10.68
CA ASN A 154 6.30 19.50 -9.33
C ASN A 154 5.07 19.87 -8.49
N HIS A 155 4.07 20.51 -9.10
CA HIS A 155 2.80 20.78 -8.43
C HIS A 155 2.07 19.48 -8.05
N MET A 156 2.02 18.51 -8.95
CA MET A 156 1.42 17.19 -8.68
C MET A 156 2.15 16.43 -7.56
N ILE A 157 3.49 16.49 -7.53
CA ILE A 157 4.30 15.91 -6.46
C ILE A 157 3.95 16.53 -5.11
N ARG A 158 3.77 17.86 -5.04
CA ARG A 158 3.35 18.52 -3.78
C ARG A 158 1.97 18.03 -3.33
N GLN A 159 0.99 17.97 -4.22
CA GLN A 159 -0.35 17.48 -3.90
C GLN A 159 -0.34 16.03 -3.39
N LEU A 160 0.48 15.16 -4.00
CA LEU A 160 0.65 13.78 -3.55
C LEU A 160 1.32 13.70 -2.18
N LYS A 161 2.33 14.55 -1.91
CA LYS A 161 2.96 14.64 -0.59
C LYS A 161 1.98 15.08 0.49
N ASP A 162 1.17 16.09 0.22
CA ASP A 162 0.16 16.58 1.17
C ASP A 162 -0.89 15.49 1.47
N SER A 163 -1.33 14.77 0.44
CA SER A 163 -2.28 13.64 0.57
C SER A 163 -1.68 12.48 1.37
N LEU A 164 -0.39 12.21 1.20
CA LEU A 164 0.32 11.16 1.93
C LEU A 164 0.43 11.50 3.42
N ILE A 165 0.72 12.76 3.76
CA ILE A 165 0.75 13.24 5.16
C ILE A 165 -0.63 13.09 5.80
N GLU A 166 -1.72 13.43 5.09
CA GLU A 166 -3.08 13.25 5.60
C GLU A 166 -3.41 11.77 5.88
N LEU A 167 -3.00 10.87 4.99
CA LEU A 167 -3.20 9.44 5.15
C LEU A 167 -2.37 8.85 6.30
N GLU A 168 -1.11 9.27 6.45
CA GLU A 168 -0.26 8.90 7.59
C GLU A 168 -0.90 9.33 8.92
N GLY A 169 -1.51 10.53 8.96
CA GLY A 169 -2.28 10.99 10.12
C GLY A 169 -3.49 10.11 10.43
N LYS A 170 -4.29 9.75 9.42
CA LYS A 170 -5.44 8.83 9.58
C LYS A 170 -5.01 7.44 10.04
N TYR A 171 -3.93 6.91 9.50
CA TYR A 171 -3.37 5.62 9.90
C TYR A 171 -2.93 5.64 11.37
N THR A 172 -2.19 6.68 11.78
CA THR A 172 -1.72 6.85 13.17
C THR A 172 -2.90 6.96 14.14
N TYR A 173 -3.97 7.66 13.76
CA TYR A 173 -5.19 7.73 14.56
C TYR A 173 -5.82 6.34 14.75
N LEU A 174 -6.00 5.57 13.67
CA LEU A 174 -6.58 4.23 13.73
C LEU A 174 -5.71 3.24 14.53
N GLU A 175 -4.38 3.35 14.42
CA GLU A 175 -3.45 2.53 15.20
C GLU A 175 -3.58 2.82 16.71
N ASN A 176 -3.69 4.10 17.08
CA ASN A 176 -3.92 4.50 18.47
C ASN A 176 -5.28 4.04 18.99
N GLU A 177 -6.33 4.12 18.17
CA GLU A 177 -7.67 3.63 18.51
C GLU A 177 -7.68 2.11 18.70
N LEU A 178 -7.03 1.35 17.81
CA LEU A 178 -6.86 -0.09 17.96
C LEU A 178 -6.08 -0.45 19.23
N LYS A 179 -5.02 0.30 19.55
CA LYS A 179 -4.24 0.12 20.78
C LYS A 179 -5.08 0.42 22.02
N TYR A 180 -5.92 1.47 21.98
CA TYR A 180 -6.87 1.79 23.03
C TYR A 180 -7.84 0.63 23.27
N TYR A 181 -8.44 0.08 22.22
CA TYR A 181 -9.34 -1.06 22.35
C TYR A 181 -8.63 -2.31 22.85
N LYS A 182 -7.44 -2.63 22.34
CA LYS A 182 -6.63 -3.76 22.79
C LYS A 182 -6.26 -3.66 24.27
N ASN A 183 -5.88 -2.47 24.74
CA ASN A 183 -5.49 -2.27 26.14
C ASN A 183 -6.71 -2.29 27.08
N ASN A 184 -7.85 -1.73 26.65
CA ASN A 184 -9.06 -1.71 27.47
C ASN A 184 -9.83 -3.02 27.49
N THR A 185 -9.73 -3.85 26.45
CA THR A 185 -10.27 -5.22 26.50
C THR A 185 -9.43 -6.08 27.44
N HIS A 186 -8.10 -6.00 27.40
CA HIS A 186 -7.25 -6.75 28.32
C HIS A 186 -7.30 -6.25 29.77
N SER A 187 -7.45 -4.94 30.01
CA SER A 187 -7.55 -4.41 31.39
C SER A 187 -8.87 -4.78 32.05
N LYS A 188 -10.00 -4.74 31.32
CA LYS A 188 -11.30 -5.19 31.84
C LYS A 188 -11.36 -6.70 32.04
N PHE A 189 -10.71 -7.50 31.18
CA PHE A 189 -10.67 -8.95 31.35
C PHE A 189 -9.80 -9.37 32.54
N ASN A 190 -8.66 -8.70 32.78
CA ASN A 190 -7.76 -9.06 33.86
C ASN A 190 -8.20 -8.51 35.23
N GLN A 191 -8.86 -7.34 35.31
CA GLN A 191 -9.46 -6.86 36.56
C GLN A 191 -10.63 -7.73 37.05
N LEU A 192 -11.32 -8.45 36.16
CA LEU A 192 -12.34 -9.44 36.54
C LEU A 192 -11.76 -10.76 37.08
N HIS A 193 -10.46 -11.00 36.89
CA HIS A 193 -9.83 -12.27 37.24
C HIS A 193 -8.92 -12.23 38.48
N SER A 194 -8.48 -11.07 38.98
CA SER A 194 -7.50 -11.04 40.08
C SER A 194 -8.04 -10.77 41.49
N GLU A 195 -9.18 -10.10 41.70
CA GLU A 195 -9.65 -9.79 43.08
C GLU A 195 -11.18 -9.68 43.16
N VAL A 196 -11.89 -10.77 42.88
CA VAL A 196 -13.32 -10.87 43.20
C VAL A 196 -13.50 -12.20 43.92
N ASP A 197 -13.73 -12.11 45.23
CA ASP A 197 -14.13 -13.22 46.10
C ASP A 197 -15.16 -14.09 45.38
N ASN A 198 -15.00 -15.41 45.48
CA ASN A 198 -15.85 -16.38 44.77
C ASN A 198 -17.36 -16.15 44.99
N GLU A 199 -17.74 -15.49 46.08
CA GLU A 199 -19.13 -15.12 46.41
C GLU A 199 -19.73 -14.06 45.47
N GLU A 200 -18.96 -13.07 45.01
CA GLU A 200 -19.46 -12.02 44.12
C GLU A 200 -19.50 -12.51 42.66
N LYS A 201 -18.61 -13.44 42.28
CA LYS A 201 -18.73 -14.20 41.03
C LYS A 201 -19.96 -15.09 41.02
N ASP A 202 -20.26 -15.78 42.12
CA ASP A 202 -21.46 -16.59 42.24
C ASP A 202 -22.73 -15.73 42.23
N PHE A 203 -22.70 -14.53 42.83
CA PHE A 203 -23.77 -13.56 42.75
C PHE A 203 -24.01 -13.06 41.31
N LEU A 204 -22.96 -12.64 40.61
CA LEU A 204 -23.05 -12.23 39.20
C LEU A 204 -23.53 -13.38 38.29
N LEU A 205 -23.10 -14.62 38.56
CA LEU A 205 -23.54 -15.79 37.83
C LEU A 205 -25.03 -16.10 38.09
N LEU A 206 -25.52 -15.89 39.31
CA LEU A 206 -26.93 -16.01 39.67
C LEU A 206 -27.78 -14.91 39.03
N GLU A 207 -27.30 -13.67 39.01
CA GLU A 207 -27.97 -12.53 38.35
C GLU A 207 -28.06 -12.76 36.83
N LEU A 208 -26.98 -13.22 36.19
CA LEU A 208 -26.96 -13.56 34.76
C LEU A 208 -27.88 -14.74 34.43
N LYS A 209 -27.92 -15.78 35.28
CA LYS A 209 -28.87 -16.90 35.13
C LYS A 209 -30.32 -16.42 35.23
N LYS A 210 -30.61 -15.50 36.16
CA LYS A 210 -31.94 -14.90 36.33
C LYS A 210 -32.34 -14.08 35.10
N ILE A 211 -31.45 -13.22 34.59
CA ILE A 211 -31.69 -12.42 33.37
C ILE A 211 -31.94 -13.34 32.17
N LEU A 212 -31.15 -14.41 32.01
CA LEU A 212 -31.36 -15.39 30.94
C LEU A 212 -32.70 -16.13 31.07
N GLN A 213 -33.13 -16.48 32.29
CA GLN A 213 -34.45 -17.06 32.51
C GLN A 213 -35.58 -16.07 32.16
N GLU A 214 -35.46 -14.81 32.57
CA GLU A 214 -36.44 -13.77 32.24
C GLU A 214 -36.53 -13.53 30.72
N GLN A 215 -35.39 -13.46 30.03
CA GLN A 215 -35.36 -13.35 28.57
C GLN A 215 -35.96 -14.57 27.88
N ASN A 216 -35.71 -15.79 28.38
CA ASN A 216 -36.33 -17.00 27.84
C ASN A 216 -37.86 -16.99 28.01
N VAL A 217 -38.38 -16.50 29.15
CA VAL A 217 -39.84 -16.32 29.35
C VAL A 217 -40.41 -15.30 28.36
N LEU A 218 -39.71 -14.19 28.11
CA LEU A 218 -40.12 -13.20 27.13
C LEU A 218 -40.10 -13.75 25.69
N ILE A 219 -39.08 -14.53 25.33
CA ILE A 219 -38.98 -15.20 24.04
C ILE A 219 -40.14 -16.21 23.87
N GLU A 220 -40.43 -17.03 24.88
CA GLU A 220 -41.55 -17.97 24.81
C GLU A 220 -42.91 -17.26 24.74
N LYS A 221 -43.08 -16.14 25.45
CA LYS A 221 -44.27 -15.28 25.33
C LYS A 221 -44.39 -14.66 23.93
N ALA A 222 -43.28 -14.19 23.35
CA ALA A 222 -43.24 -13.65 21.99
C ALA A 222 -43.53 -14.73 20.94
N LYS A 223 -42.97 -15.93 21.10
CA LYS A 223 -43.29 -17.09 20.25
C LYS A 223 -44.77 -17.47 20.35
N LYS A 224 -45.35 -17.48 21.55
CA LYS A 224 -46.77 -17.76 21.76
C LYS A 224 -47.67 -16.70 21.11
N ASN A 225 -47.31 -15.42 21.23
CA ASN A 225 -48.00 -14.30 20.57
C ASN A 225 -47.87 -14.33 19.04
N ASN A 226 -46.72 -14.71 18.50
CA ASN A 226 -46.55 -14.89 17.06
C ASN A 226 -47.31 -16.12 16.55
N LYS A 227 -47.37 -17.21 17.33
CA LYS A 227 -48.16 -18.40 16.99
C LYS A 227 -49.67 -18.13 17.03
N SER A 228 -50.17 -17.30 17.95
CA SER A 228 -51.57 -16.87 17.95
C SER A 228 -51.88 -15.89 16.82
N ARG A 229 -50.94 -14.99 16.48
CA ARG A 229 -51.05 -14.12 15.29
C ARG A 229 -51.08 -14.90 13.98
N LEU A 230 -50.23 -15.92 13.82
CA LEU A 230 -50.26 -16.81 12.65
C LEU A 230 -51.57 -17.60 12.55
N LYS A 231 -52.16 -18.03 13.68
CA LYS A 231 -53.48 -18.69 13.69
C LYS A 231 -54.63 -17.73 13.37
N SER A 232 -54.49 -16.44 13.67
CA SER A 232 -55.46 -15.41 13.26
C SER A 232 -55.27 -14.91 11.83
N GLN A 233 -54.16 -15.27 11.16
CA GLN A 233 -53.84 -14.88 9.78
C GLN A 233 -53.93 -16.02 8.76
N THR A 234 -54.30 -17.24 9.19
CA THR A 234 -54.80 -18.27 8.27
C THR A 234 -56.22 -17.91 7.78
N LEU A 235 -56.25 -17.18 6.67
CA LEU A 235 -57.25 -17.18 5.59
C LEU A 235 -58.76 -17.34 5.91
N PRO A 236 -59.56 -16.38 5.45
CA PRO A 236 -60.60 -16.63 4.46
C PRO A 236 -59.99 -16.60 3.04
N SER A 237 -60.18 -17.72 2.34
CA SER A 237 -60.23 -17.89 0.87
C SER A 237 -59.08 -17.40 -0.02
N LEU A 238 -58.26 -18.38 -0.41
CA LEU A 238 -57.24 -18.41 -1.48
C LEU A 238 -57.83 -18.24 -2.90
N SER A 239 -59.05 -17.68 -3.06
CA SER A 239 -59.78 -17.61 -4.33
C SER A 239 -59.84 -16.22 -4.96
N LYS A 240 -59.14 -15.21 -4.42
CA LYS A 240 -59.17 -13.83 -4.95
C LYS A 240 -57.83 -13.25 -5.42
N LEU A 241 -56.75 -14.03 -5.46
CA LEU A 241 -55.44 -13.59 -5.99
C LEU A 241 -55.00 -14.39 -7.22
N GLN A 242 -55.95 -14.72 -8.09
CA GLN A 242 -55.68 -15.25 -9.44
C GLN A 242 -56.05 -14.25 -10.55
N GLN A 243 -56.22 -12.97 -10.21
CA GLN A 243 -56.38 -11.91 -11.20
C GLN A 243 -55.44 -10.75 -10.91
N GLN A 244 -54.62 -10.46 -11.92
CA GLN A 244 -53.85 -9.24 -12.15
C GLN A 244 -52.65 -8.98 -11.22
N ARG A 245 -51.45 -9.28 -11.73
CA ARG A 245 -50.45 -8.24 -12.02
C ARG A 245 -49.37 -8.77 -12.96
N ASN A 246 -49.37 -8.18 -14.16
CA ASN A 246 -48.33 -8.27 -15.17
C ASN A 246 -46.99 -7.80 -14.57
N PHE A 247 -45.96 -8.64 -14.68
CA PHE A 247 -44.58 -8.33 -14.29
C PHE A 247 -43.79 -7.59 -15.38
N ASN A 248 -44.45 -7.13 -16.45
CA ASN A 248 -43.77 -6.57 -17.62
C ASN A 248 -43.47 -5.06 -17.54
N ASP A 249 -44.01 -4.32 -16.57
CA ASP A 249 -43.85 -2.85 -16.54
C ASP A 249 -42.67 -2.37 -15.66
N ILE A 250 -42.02 -3.26 -14.89
CA ILE A 250 -40.82 -2.90 -14.09
C ILE A 250 -39.52 -3.15 -14.86
N CYS A 251 -39.53 -3.98 -15.91
CA CYS A 251 -38.34 -4.27 -16.71
C CYS A 251 -38.04 -3.24 -17.82
N PHE A 252 -38.93 -2.30 -18.12
CA PHE A 252 -38.68 -1.30 -19.16
C PHE A 252 -37.78 -0.15 -18.70
N SER A 253 -37.74 0.18 -17.40
CA SER A 253 -36.98 1.34 -16.90
C SER A 253 -35.46 1.14 -16.86
N CYS A 254 -34.94 -0.10 -16.79
CA CYS A 254 -33.50 -0.33 -16.74
C CYS A 254 -32.85 -0.29 -18.13
N LYS A 255 -33.58 -0.69 -19.18
CA LYS A 255 -33.03 -0.77 -20.53
C LYS A 255 -32.78 0.60 -21.14
N ASP A 256 -33.67 1.56 -20.87
CA ASP A 256 -33.52 2.96 -21.32
C ASP A 256 -32.47 3.71 -20.49
N PHE A 257 -32.33 3.37 -19.21
CA PHE A 257 -31.27 3.94 -18.37
C PHE A 257 -29.89 3.52 -18.86
N PHE A 258 -29.66 2.24 -19.18
CA PHE A 258 -28.35 1.80 -19.69
C PHE A 258 -28.11 2.15 -21.16
N GLY A 259 -29.16 2.24 -21.99
CA GLY A 259 -29.06 2.58 -23.41
C GLY A 259 -28.55 4.00 -23.68
N TYR A 260 -28.88 4.97 -22.81
CA TYR A 260 -28.43 6.36 -22.97
C TYR A 260 -26.93 6.53 -22.66
N TYR A 261 -26.42 5.86 -21.62
CA TYR A 261 -25.03 6.00 -21.17
C TYR A 261 -24.00 5.20 -21.98
N LEU A 262 -24.43 4.18 -22.74
CA LEU A 262 -23.55 3.39 -23.61
C LEU A 262 -23.17 4.09 -24.94
N SER A 263 -23.74 5.27 -25.23
CA SER A 263 -23.49 6.00 -26.47
C SER A 263 -22.31 6.98 -26.45
N GLN A 264 -21.61 7.14 -25.32
CA GLN A 264 -20.46 8.05 -25.20
C GLN A 264 -19.15 7.28 -25.00
N GLU A 265 -18.27 7.33 -26.00
CA GLU A 265 -16.96 6.63 -26.02
C GLU A 265 -16.04 6.99 -24.86
N ASN A 266 -16.21 8.16 -24.22
CA ASN A 266 -15.40 8.58 -23.08
C ASN A 266 -15.87 8.02 -21.73
N PHE A 267 -17.03 7.36 -21.67
CA PHE A 267 -17.61 6.87 -20.41
C PHE A 267 -17.05 5.51 -20.00
N LEU A 268 -16.67 4.65 -20.95
CA LEU A 268 -16.11 3.32 -20.67
C LEU A 268 -14.77 3.40 -19.92
N ASN A 269 -13.92 4.38 -20.22
CA ASN A 269 -12.60 4.49 -19.59
C ASN A 269 -12.67 4.89 -18.10
N TYR A 270 -13.74 5.55 -17.66
CA TYR A 270 -13.92 5.96 -16.26
C TYR A 270 -14.82 5.01 -15.46
N ILE A 271 -15.87 4.46 -16.08
CA ILE A 271 -16.84 3.61 -15.35
C ILE A 271 -16.36 2.17 -15.24
N LEU A 272 -15.61 1.65 -16.21
CA LEU A 272 -15.09 0.28 -16.14
C LEU A 272 -14.18 0.05 -14.92
N PRO A 273 -13.18 0.91 -14.62
CA PRO A 273 -12.38 0.73 -13.42
C PRO A 273 -13.20 0.91 -12.14
N ILE A 274 -14.21 1.78 -12.13
CA ILE A 274 -15.09 1.99 -10.96
C ILE A 274 -15.99 0.77 -10.72
N THR A 275 -16.57 0.20 -11.77
CA THR A 275 -17.42 -1.00 -11.67
C THR A 275 -16.61 -2.24 -11.28
N ILE A 276 -15.39 -2.39 -11.81
CA ILE A 276 -14.44 -3.42 -11.38
C ILE A 276 -14.08 -3.24 -9.90
N LEU A 277 -13.81 -2.00 -9.45
CA LEU A 277 -13.50 -1.70 -8.05
C LEU A 277 -14.69 -2.04 -7.12
N ILE A 278 -15.92 -1.69 -7.51
CA ILE A 278 -17.12 -2.04 -6.74
C ILE A 278 -17.30 -3.55 -6.67
N LEU A 279 -17.10 -4.28 -7.77
CA LEU A 279 -17.16 -5.75 -7.78
C LEU A 279 -16.09 -6.36 -6.88
N LEU A 280 -14.87 -5.84 -6.89
CA LEU A 280 -13.78 -6.28 -6.00
C LEU A 280 -14.11 -6.03 -4.52
N ILE A 281 -14.69 -4.87 -4.18
CA ILE A 281 -15.11 -4.55 -2.81
C ILE A 281 -16.23 -5.49 -2.35
N CYS A 282 -17.22 -5.74 -3.20
CA CYS A 282 -18.30 -6.69 -2.92
C CYS A 282 -17.76 -8.12 -2.73
N PHE A 283 -16.81 -8.53 -3.57
CA PHE A 283 -16.15 -9.82 -3.48
C PHE A 283 -15.33 -9.97 -2.19
N TYR A 284 -14.55 -8.95 -1.83
CA TYR A 284 -13.79 -8.92 -0.58
C TYR A 284 -14.71 -9.00 0.66
N LYS A 285 -15.83 -8.27 0.66
CA LYS A 285 -16.83 -8.37 1.73
C LYS A 285 -17.46 -9.77 1.80
N PHE A 286 -17.74 -10.37 0.66
CA PHE A 286 -18.27 -11.74 0.59
C PHE A 286 -17.28 -12.76 1.15
N LEU A 287 -15.99 -12.67 0.79
CA LEU A 287 -14.93 -13.53 1.35
C LEU A 287 -14.75 -13.33 2.85
N ASN A 288 -14.82 -12.09 3.35
CA ASN A 288 -14.76 -11.84 4.79
C ASN A 288 -15.98 -12.40 5.53
N CYS A 289 -17.18 -12.33 4.95
CA CYS A 289 -18.36 -12.98 5.52
C CYS A 289 -18.20 -14.51 5.59
N LEU A 290 -17.60 -15.13 4.56
CA LEU A 290 -17.29 -16.57 4.56
C LEU A 290 -16.18 -16.94 5.57
N SER A 291 -15.18 -16.08 5.75
CA SER A 291 -14.12 -16.29 6.75
C SER A 291 -14.66 -16.17 8.19
N LEU A 292 -15.61 -15.26 8.42
CA LEU A 292 -16.22 -15.03 9.72
C LEU A 292 -17.27 -16.10 10.07
N SER A 293 -17.83 -16.80 9.09
CA SER A 293 -18.82 -17.86 9.35
C SER A 293 -18.20 -19.16 9.88
N GLY A 294 -16.86 -19.26 9.92
CA GLY A 294 -16.09 -20.11 10.83
C GLY A 294 -16.71 -21.44 11.24
N ASN A 295 -17.24 -22.24 10.29
CA ASN A 295 -17.59 -23.64 10.46
C ASN A 295 -18.15 -24.25 9.15
N VAL A 296 -17.66 -25.47 8.86
CA VAL A 296 -18.22 -26.53 8.00
C VAL A 296 -17.71 -26.62 6.55
N GLU A 297 -16.94 -27.68 6.31
CA GLU A 297 -16.75 -28.48 5.08
C GLU A 297 -17.31 -27.90 3.76
N ASN A 298 -16.46 -27.16 3.04
CA ASN A 298 -16.82 -26.43 1.81
C ASN A 298 -16.73 -27.25 0.49
N GLU A 299 -16.52 -28.57 0.52
CA GLU A 299 -16.46 -29.34 -0.73
C GLU A 299 -17.84 -29.64 -1.35
N SER A 300 -18.93 -29.58 -0.58
CA SER A 300 -20.27 -29.95 -1.08
C SER A 300 -21.05 -28.80 -1.73
N ILE A 301 -20.78 -27.54 -1.36
CA ILE A 301 -21.54 -26.37 -1.84
C ILE A 301 -21.14 -25.99 -3.27
N ILE A 302 -19.88 -26.21 -3.66
CA ILE A 302 -19.38 -25.90 -5.01
C ILE A 302 -19.98 -26.85 -6.07
N ASN A 303 -20.34 -28.09 -5.67
CA ASN A 303 -20.85 -29.11 -6.58
C ASN A 303 -22.37 -29.04 -6.87
N HIS A 304 -23.10 -28.10 -6.26
CA HIS A 304 -24.56 -27.98 -6.44
C HIS A 304 -25.04 -26.66 -7.05
N ILE A 305 -24.13 -25.83 -7.54
CA ILE A 305 -24.49 -24.65 -8.34
C ILE A 305 -24.44 -25.05 -9.82
N GLU A 306 -25.51 -25.69 -10.30
CA GLU A 306 -25.82 -25.75 -11.74
C GLU A 306 -26.32 -24.36 -12.17
N VAL A 307 -25.39 -23.54 -12.65
CA VAL A 307 -25.71 -22.34 -13.42
C VAL A 307 -24.97 -22.45 -14.74
N ASP A 308 -25.74 -22.64 -15.80
CA ASP A 308 -25.26 -22.83 -17.16
C ASP A 308 -24.43 -21.64 -17.67
N SER A 309 -23.28 -21.98 -18.28
CA SER A 309 -22.58 -21.25 -19.35
C SER A 309 -22.38 -19.72 -19.24
N SER A 310 -22.15 -19.16 -18.05
CA SER A 310 -21.86 -17.72 -17.90
C SER A 310 -20.38 -17.36 -18.14
N PRO A 311 -20.06 -16.23 -18.82
CA PRO A 311 -18.72 -15.64 -18.92
C PRO A 311 -18.00 -15.49 -17.59
N ILE A 312 -18.77 -15.38 -16.49
CA ILE A 312 -18.28 -15.28 -15.12
C ILE A 312 -17.55 -16.56 -14.71
N LYS A 313 -17.99 -17.76 -15.15
CA LYS A 313 -17.25 -19.02 -14.88
C LYS A 313 -15.91 -19.05 -15.59
N ARG A 314 -15.81 -18.52 -16.81
CA ARG A 314 -14.54 -18.44 -17.55
C ARG A 314 -13.57 -17.49 -16.86
N LEU A 315 -14.05 -16.33 -16.41
CA LEU A 315 -13.24 -15.37 -15.67
C LEU A 315 -12.79 -15.93 -14.31
N PHE A 316 -13.69 -16.62 -13.60
CA PHE A 316 -13.39 -17.26 -12.32
C PHE A 316 -12.36 -18.37 -12.47
N ASN A 317 -12.51 -19.25 -13.46
CA ASN A 317 -11.52 -20.29 -13.75
C ASN A 317 -10.18 -19.70 -14.20
N TYR A 318 -10.18 -18.65 -15.01
CA TYR A 318 -8.94 -17.98 -15.43
C TYR A 318 -8.16 -17.39 -14.25
N LEU A 319 -8.85 -16.67 -13.35
CA LEU A 319 -8.23 -16.07 -12.17
C LEU A 319 -7.75 -17.12 -11.17
N PHE A 320 -8.57 -18.15 -10.90
CA PHE A 320 -8.22 -19.23 -9.98
C PHE A 320 -7.02 -20.07 -10.48
N ILE A 321 -6.98 -20.36 -11.79
CA ILE A 321 -5.83 -21.06 -12.40
C ILE A 321 -4.59 -20.17 -12.33
N LYS A 322 -4.70 -18.86 -12.61
CA LYS A 322 -3.57 -17.93 -12.56
C LYS A 322 -3.00 -17.77 -11.14
N GLU A 323 -3.84 -17.80 -10.12
CA GLU A 323 -3.42 -17.72 -8.71
C GLU A 323 -2.73 -19.01 -8.25
N LYS A 324 -3.26 -20.19 -8.60
CA LYS A 324 -2.58 -21.47 -8.36
C LYS A 324 -1.27 -21.64 -9.13
N VAL A 325 -1.13 -21.04 -10.32
CA VAL A 325 0.12 -21.06 -11.10
C VAL A 325 1.17 -20.16 -10.46
N ARG A 326 0.78 -19.03 -9.85
CA ARG A 326 1.69 -18.17 -9.10
C ARG A 326 2.30 -18.86 -7.88
N ASP A 327 1.53 -19.76 -7.27
CA ASP A 327 1.99 -20.54 -6.11
C ASP A 327 2.75 -21.82 -6.49
N SER A 328 2.88 -22.15 -7.79
CA SER A 328 3.49 -23.40 -8.25
C SER A 328 4.63 -23.24 -9.27
N GLU A 329 5.52 -22.27 -9.04
CA GLU A 329 6.84 -22.19 -9.70
C GLU A 329 7.81 -23.34 -9.33
N MET A 330 7.29 -24.55 -9.11
CA MET A 330 8.06 -25.80 -9.05
C MET A 330 7.34 -26.87 -9.87
N PHE A 331 7.60 -26.92 -11.18
CA PHE A 331 7.36 -28.13 -11.97
C PHE A 331 8.54 -28.36 -12.92
N GLU A 332 9.41 -29.31 -12.55
CA GLU A 332 10.55 -29.76 -13.36
C GLU A 332 10.18 -30.82 -14.42
N ASP A 333 8.92 -31.24 -14.52
CA ASP A 333 8.56 -32.38 -15.39
C ASP A 333 7.75 -32.00 -16.64
N ASN A 334 8.17 -32.54 -17.78
CA ASN A 334 7.68 -32.23 -19.13
C ASN A 334 6.23 -32.69 -19.38
N SER A 335 5.71 -33.60 -18.55
CA SER A 335 4.34 -34.10 -18.61
C SER A 335 3.31 -33.02 -18.22
N SER A 336 3.66 -32.18 -17.24
CA SER A 336 2.83 -31.08 -16.73
C SER A 336 2.69 -29.93 -17.74
N LYS A 337 3.74 -29.68 -18.52
CA LYS A 337 3.75 -28.68 -19.60
C LYS A 337 2.86 -29.06 -20.78
N LEU A 338 2.84 -30.35 -21.15
CA LEU A 338 1.99 -30.85 -22.23
C LEU A 338 0.49 -30.81 -21.85
N ALA A 339 0.16 -30.99 -20.57
CA ALA A 339 -1.21 -30.82 -20.07
C ALA A 339 -1.64 -29.34 -20.06
N TYR A 340 -0.71 -28.43 -19.77
CA TYR A 340 -0.92 -26.98 -19.82
C TYR A 340 -1.19 -26.47 -21.24
N ASP A 341 -0.38 -26.88 -22.22
CA ASP A 341 -0.55 -26.45 -23.63
C ASP A 341 -1.87 -26.95 -24.22
N ARG A 342 -2.35 -28.13 -23.79
CA ARG A 342 -3.68 -28.64 -24.16
C ARG A 342 -4.83 -27.88 -23.52
N LEU A 343 -4.64 -27.34 -22.31
CA LEU A 343 -5.66 -26.56 -21.61
C LEU A 343 -5.79 -25.14 -22.18
N ILE A 344 -4.69 -24.50 -22.57
CA ILE A 344 -4.73 -23.20 -23.25
C ILE A 344 -5.41 -23.32 -24.62
N GLY A 345 -5.11 -24.36 -25.39
CA GLY A 345 -5.75 -24.60 -26.69
C GLY A 345 -7.25 -24.95 -26.63
N ILE A 346 -7.82 -25.15 -25.45
CA ILE A 346 -9.28 -25.33 -25.23
C ILE A 346 -9.96 -24.00 -24.86
N ILE A 347 -9.17 -23.01 -24.41
CA ILE A 347 -9.65 -21.71 -23.94
C ILE A 347 -9.63 -20.66 -25.05
N ASP A 348 -8.68 -20.74 -25.99
CA ASP A 348 -8.71 -20.06 -27.29
C ASP A 348 -9.67 -20.74 -28.26
#